data_AF-A0A1A9B9K5-F1
#
_entry.id   AF-A0A1A9B9K5-F1
#
_cell.length_a   1.000
_cell.length_b   1.000
_cell.length_c   1.000
_cell.angle_alpha   90.00
_cell.angle_beta   90.00
_cell.angle_gamma   90.00
#
_symmetry.space_group_name_H-M   'P 1'
#
loop_
_entity.id
_entity.type
_entity.pdbx_description
1 polymer ?
#
loop_
_entity_poly.entity_id
_entity_poly.type
_entity_poly.pdbx_seq_one_letter_code
_entity_poly.pdbx_strand_id
1 'polypeptide(L)'
;MLSLTAVHALAGCLLATDVDAEHLGWGQPPTLLLIHTRPLHTASPARALRSVEFPLRRDDLLTDPAGLPALLHRLAAGLRQPHAATPYQATLDTIVRLIRATEPDARLLAWATCYDDILTNGDAPGQARRINAVDTDGRLYQLTHPRGDDQPLLLIDDSPDPGNVPATYPGLTALLTATTQKASSRRGHGMTGPRGRPGGTDEEPIFITWGPDGTSLRCQVCGAVDEVVQDEMPSMAGYGDDTYIRCSRCGSVETSDPIFGWRAKPAPWPAPQQPDEP
;
A
#
# COMPACT_ATOMS: atom_id res chain seq x y z
N MET A 1 -11.93 7.61 16.95
CA MET A 1 -10.94 8.00 17.97
C MET A 1 -9.88 6.94 18.15
N LEU A 2 -8.63 7.30 17.85
CA LEU A 2 -7.40 6.64 18.26
C LEU A 2 -7.15 6.90 19.75
N SER A 3 -6.40 5.99 20.40
CA SER A 3 -5.93 6.19 21.77
C SER A 3 -4.70 7.08 21.79
N LEU A 4 -4.41 7.70 22.94
CA LEU A 4 -3.18 8.47 23.16
C LEU A 4 -1.92 7.65 22.83
N THR A 5 -1.91 6.35 23.13
CA THR A 5 -0.83 5.42 22.75
C THR A 5 -0.66 5.30 21.25
N ALA A 6 -1.75 5.28 20.48
CA ALA A 6 -1.69 5.22 19.01
C ALA A 6 -1.22 6.55 18.40
N VAL A 7 -1.62 7.70 18.99
CA VAL A 7 -1.10 9.03 18.61
C VAL A 7 0.41 9.13 18.85
N HIS A 8 0.90 8.73 20.03
CA HIS A 8 2.34 8.70 20.31
C HIS A 8 3.11 7.70 19.43
N ALA A 9 2.54 6.52 19.15
CA ALA A 9 3.17 5.55 18.24
C ALA A 9 3.25 6.09 16.81
N LEU A 10 2.23 6.83 16.35
CA LEU A 10 2.23 7.48 15.04
C LEU A 10 3.28 8.61 15.00
N ALA A 11 3.35 9.45 16.02
CA ALA A 11 4.39 10.48 16.16
C ALA A 11 5.81 9.88 16.11
N GLY A 12 6.05 8.79 16.85
CA GLY A 12 7.31 8.05 16.81
C GLY A 12 7.62 7.43 15.44
N CYS A 13 6.60 6.99 14.71
CA CYS A 13 6.76 6.50 13.33
C CYS A 13 7.22 7.62 12.38
N LEU A 14 6.62 8.82 12.47
CA LEU A 14 6.99 9.94 11.60
C LEU A 14 8.42 10.42 11.88
N LEU A 15 8.84 10.44 13.15
CA LEU A 15 10.22 10.72 13.54
C LEU A 15 11.20 9.65 13.02
N ALA A 16 10.84 8.37 13.08
CA ALA A 16 11.66 7.31 12.50
C ALA A 16 11.79 7.46 10.97
N THR A 17 10.70 7.76 10.26
CA THR A 17 10.75 8.00 8.82
C THR A 17 11.59 9.22 8.43
N ASP A 18 11.61 10.28 9.24
CA ASP A 18 12.51 11.42 9.02
C ASP A 18 14.00 11.02 9.18
N VAL A 19 14.32 10.21 10.19
CA VAL A 19 15.67 9.64 10.38
C VAL A 19 16.06 8.74 9.20
N ASP A 20 15.17 7.85 8.75
CA ASP A 20 15.42 6.99 7.58
C ASP A 20 15.62 7.83 6.30
N ALA A 21 14.82 8.88 6.12
CA ALA A 21 14.97 9.83 5.01
C ALA A 21 16.29 10.61 5.07
N GLU A 22 16.83 10.95 6.25
CA GLU A 22 18.14 11.60 6.36
C GLU A 22 19.28 10.65 5.96
N HIS A 23 19.18 9.35 6.28
CA HIS A 23 20.14 8.34 5.79
C HIS A 23 20.10 8.18 4.26
N LEU A 24 18.94 8.37 3.63
CA LEU A 24 18.78 8.43 2.17
C LEU A 24 19.24 9.78 1.58
N GLY A 25 19.37 10.82 2.40
CA GLY A 25 19.84 12.15 2.03
C GLY A 25 18.77 13.06 1.41
N TRP A 26 19.25 14.06 0.67
CA TRP A 26 18.44 15.18 0.17
C TRP A 26 18.24 15.09 -1.35
N GLY A 27 17.14 15.64 -1.85
CA GLY A 27 16.74 15.57 -3.27
C GLY A 27 16.06 14.26 -3.66
N GLN A 28 15.63 13.47 -2.67
CA GLN A 28 14.85 12.25 -2.89
C GLN A 28 13.46 12.57 -3.47
N PRO A 29 12.85 11.66 -4.25
CA PRO A 29 11.46 11.83 -4.67
C PRO A 29 10.55 11.90 -3.44
N PRO A 30 9.48 12.73 -3.46
CA PRO A 30 8.43 12.69 -2.45
C PRO A 30 7.87 11.27 -2.28
N THR A 31 7.79 10.80 -1.04
CA THR A 31 7.33 9.46 -0.70
C THR A 31 5.98 9.56 0.01
N LEU A 32 5.00 8.75 -0.43
CA LEU A 32 3.79 8.52 0.35
C LEU A 32 3.97 7.38 1.34
N LEU A 33 3.25 7.44 2.45
CA LEU A 33 3.32 6.49 3.55
C LEU A 33 1.90 6.09 3.94
N LEU A 34 1.57 4.81 3.79
CA LEU A 34 0.36 4.21 4.35
C LEU A 34 0.71 3.66 5.73
N ILE A 35 0.25 4.30 6.79
CA ILE A 35 0.58 3.90 8.16
C ILE A 35 -0.59 3.11 8.75
N HIS A 36 -0.31 1.91 9.22
CA HIS A 36 -1.32 0.97 9.69
C HIS A 36 -0.84 0.20 10.93
N THR A 37 -1.76 -0.45 11.63
CA THR A 37 -1.44 -1.43 12.68
C THR A 37 -1.84 -2.83 12.25
N ARG A 38 -1.01 -3.82 12.58
CA ARG A 38 -1.35 -5.25 12.52
C ARG A 38 -1.23 -5.86 13.93
N PRO A 39 -1.99 -6.90 14.28
CA PRO A 39 -1.69 -7.72 15.45
C PRO A 39 -0.24 -8.21 15.38
N LEU A 40 0.47 -8.24 16.51
CA LEU A 40 1.82 -8.82 16.54
C LEU A 40 1.76 -10.31 16.22
N HIS A 41 0.82 -11.03 16.83
CA HIS A 41 0.46 -12.43 16.56
C HIS A 41 -1.07 -12.54 16.60
N THR A 42 -1.65 -13.57 15.96
CA THR A 42 -3.10 -13.77 15.81
C THR A 42 -3.89 -13.81 17.12
N ALA A 43 -3.28 -14.29 18.21
CA ALA A 43 -3.89 -14.36 19.54
C ALA A 43 -3.56 -13.15 20.47
N SER A 44 -2.79 -12.16 20.00
CA SER A 44 -2.31 -11.06 20.84
C SER A 44 -3.16 -9.79 20.70
N PRO A 45 -3.55 -9.12 21.81
CA PRO A 45 -4.16 -7.80 21.75
C PRO A 45 -3.14 -6.70 21.37
N ALA A 46 -1.84 -6.99 21.46
CA ALA A 46 -0.78 -6.04 21.13
C ALA A 46 -0.65 -5.89 19.61
N ARG A 47 -0.62 -4.64 19.15
CA ARG A 47 -0.52 -4.27 17.73
C ARG A 47 0.80 -3.58 17.43
N ALA A 48 1.49 -4.04 16.40
CA ALA A 48 2.63 -3.35 15.82
C ALA A 48 2.15 -2.30 14.82
N LEU A 49 2.69 -1.09 14.91
CA LEU A 49 2.54 -0.07 13.88
C LEU A 49 3.58 -0.33 12.77
N ARG A 50 3.16 -0.13 11.52
CA ARG A 50 3.98 -0.31 10.31
C ARG A 50 3.64 0.78 9.30
N SER A 51 4.63 1.24 8.56
CA SER A 51 4.48 2.03 7.34
C SER A 51 4.64 1.12 6.11
N VAL A 52 3.98 1.48 5.02
CA VAL A 52 4.29 1.01 3.66
C VAL A 52 4.56 2.24 2.82
N GLU A 53 5.68 2.22 2.09
CA GLU A 53 6.19 3.38 1.38
C GLU A 53 5.91 3.31 -0.13
N PHE A 54 5.60 4.46 -0.73
CA PHE A 54 5.38 4.62 -2.16
C PHE A 54 6.17 5.84 -2.65
N PRO A 55 7.41 5.65 -3.11
CA PRO A 55 8.17 6.71 -3.76
C PRO A 55 7.41 7.20 -5.01
N LEU A 56 7.01 8.47 -5.04
CA LEU A 56 6.33 9.05 -6.18
C LEU A 56 7.35 9.33 -7.28
N ARG A 57 7.03 8.97 -8.51
CA ARG A 57 7.94 9.25 -9.63
C ARG A 57 8.05 10.76 -9.83
N ARG A 58 9.28 11.23 -10.06
CA ARG A 58 9.54 12.64 -10.39
C ARG A 58 8.72 13.08 -11.61
N ASP A 59 8.53 12.18 -12.57
CA ASP A 59 7.71 12.41 -13.76
C ASP A 59 6.22 12.62 -13.43
N ASP A 60 5.66 11.91 -12.45
CA ASP A 60 4.27 12.10 -11.99
C ASP A 60 4.05 13.52 -11.45
N LEU A 61 5.05 14.05 -10.75
CA LEU A 61 5.07 15.40 -10.18
C LEU A 61 5.33 16.48 -11.24
N LEU A 62 6.25 16.25 -12.19
CA LEU A 62 6.51 17.16 -13.30
C LEU A 62 5.33 17.23 -14.29
N THR A 63 4.53 16.16 -14.38
CA THR A 63 3.28 16.13 -15.15
C THR A 63 2.17 16.93 -14.48
N ASP A 64 2.29 17.26 -13.18
CA ASP A 64 1.31 18.08 -12.46
C ASP A 64 1.82 19.52 -12.22
N PRO A 65 1.37 20.54 -12.99
CA PRO A 65 1.80 21.92 -12.76
C PRO A 65 1.34 22.48 -11.40
N ALA A 66 0.38 21.82 -10.73
CA ALA A 66 -0.04 22.15 -9.36
C ALA A 66 0.69 21.33 -8.27
N GLY A 67 1.67 20.50 -8.67
CA GLY A 67 2.59 19.79 -7.78
C GLY A 67 1.95 18.73 -6.88
N LEU A 68 2.68 18.38 -5.81
CA LEU A 68 2.30 17.31 -4.87
C LEU A 68 0.85 17.44 -4.34
N PRO A 69 0.34 18.61 -3.90
CA PRO A 69 -1.04 18.75 -3.41
C PRO A 69 -2.11 18.23 -4.38
N ALA A 70 -1.98 18.56 -5.68
CA ALA A 70 -2.95 18.17 -6.69
C ALA A 70 -2.78 16.69 -7.10
N LEU A 71 -1.55 16.17 -7.10
CA LEU A 71 -1.27 14.75 -7.32
C LEU A 71 -1.95 13.88 -6.25
N LEU A 72 -1.86 14.26 -4.97
CA LEU A 72 -2.55 13.56 -3.87
C LEU A 72 -4.06 13.47 -4.09
N HIS A 73 -4.70 14.57 -4.52
CA HIS A 73 -6.12 14.57 -4.87
C HIS A 73 -6.46 13.67 -6.06
N ARG A 74 -5.61 13.63 -7.10
CA ARG A 74 -5.81 12.76 -8.27
C ARG A 74 -5.61 11.29 -7.94
N LEU A 75 -4.64 10.96 -7.08
CA LEU A 75 -4.49 9.61 -6.52
C LEU A 75 -5.73 9.21 -5.69
N ALA A 76 -6.26 10.10 -4.84
CA ALA A 76 -7.49 9.85 -4.10
C ALA A 76 -8.75 9.70 -4.99
N ALA A 77 -8.80 10.39 -6.14
CA ALA A 77 -9.86 10.20 -7.13
C ALA A 77 -9.72 8.84 -7.84
N GLY A 78 -8.52 8.49 -8.31
CA GLY A 78 -8.24 7.20 -8.97
C GLY A 78 -8.45 6.00 -8.05
N LEU A 79 -8.13 6.11 -6.75
CA LEU A 79 -8.48 5.08 -5.77
C LEU A 79 -10.01 4.87 -5.68
N ARG A 80 -10.82 5.95 -5.73
CA ARG A 80 -12.29 5.84 -5.75
C ARG A 80 -12.84 5.30 -7.08
N GLN A 81 -12.14 5.54 -8.19
CA GLN A 81 -12.54 5.14 -9.54
C GLN A 81 -11.43 4.36 -10.26
N PRO A 82 -11.12 3.11 -9.84
CA PRO A 82 -9.94 2.38 -10.31
C PRO A 82 -9.96 1.96 -11.79
N HIS A 83 -11.09 2.17 -12.49
CA HIS A 83 -11.23 1.90 -13.92
C HIS A 83 -11.23 3.18 -14.77
N ALA A 84 -11.09 4.36 -14.15
CA ALA A 84 -10.96 5.63 -14.88
C ALA A 84 -9.51 5.80 -15.37
N ALA A 85 -9.33 5.96 -16.68
CA ALA A 85 -8.02 6.18 -17.27
C ALA A 85 -7.33 7.42 -16.67
N THR A 86 -6.08 7.25 -16.23
CA THR A 86 -5.30 8.27 -15.52
C THR A 86 -3.80 8.07 -15.79
N PRO A 87 -2.99 9.14 -15.94
CA PRO A 87 -1.55 9.00 -16.15
C PRO A 87 -0.85 8.30 -14.96
N TYR A 88 -1.47 8.30 -13.77
CA TYR A 88 -0.91 7.72 -12.54
C TYR A 88 -1.30 6.26 -12.31
N GLN A 89 -1.74 5.54 -13.35
CA GLN A 89 -2.29 4.18 -13.21
C GLN A 89 -1.29 3.22 -12.53
N ALA A 90 -0.02 3.19 -12.96
CA ALA A 90 1.00 2.33 -12.36
C ALA A 90 1.25 2.63 -10.87
N THR A 91 1.18 3.91 -10.47
CA THR A 91 1.30 4.35 -9.08
C THR A 91 0.08 3.91 -8.26
N LEU A 92 -1.14 4.01 -8.83
CA LEU A 92 -2.37 3.52 -8.22
C LEU A 92 -2.41 1.99 -8.07
N ASP A 93 -1.98 1.25 -9.08
CA ASP A 93 -1.94 -0.21 -9.06
C ASP A 93 -0.93 -0.70 -8.01
N THR A 94 0.22 -0.02 -7.89
CA THR A 94 1.21 -0.25 -6.83
C THR A 94 0.61 0.00 -5.44
N ILE A 95 -0.10 1.12 -5.26
CA ILE A 95 -0.80 1.45 -4.00
C ILE A 95 -1.85 0.38 -3.68
N VAL A 96 -2.70 -0.01 -4.63
CA VAL A 96 -3.76 -1.01 -4.43
C VAL A 96 -3.17 -2.40 -4.15
N ARG A 97 -2.11 -2.82 -4.86
CA ARG A 97 -1.42 -4.10 -4.65
C ARG A 97 -0.85 -4.20 -3.24
N LEU A 98 -0.13 -3.17 -2.80
CA LEU A 98 0.47 -3.14 -1.47
C LEU A 98 -0.58 -3.02 -0.36
N ILE A 99 -1.65 -2.23 -0.54
CA ILE A 99 -2.80 -2.24 0.37
C ILE A 99 -3.37 -3.66 0.49
N ARG A 100 -3.57 -4.38 -0.63
CA ARG A 100 -4.09 -5.76 -0.63
C ARG A 100 -3.18 -6.74 0.13
N ALA A 101 -1.86 -6.69 -0.10
CA ALA A 101 -0.88 -7.47 0.65
C ALA A 101 -0.85 -7.11 2.16
N THR A 102 -1.33 -5.92 2.51
CA THR A 102 -1.42 -5.41 3.87
C THR A 102 -2.73 -5.78 4.57
N GLU A 103 -3.83 -5.82 3.82
CA GLU A 103 -5.21 -5.56 4.29
C GLU A 103 -5.78 -6.39 5.45
N PRO A 104 -5.71 -7.74 5.50
CA PRO A 104 -6.69 -8.57 6.22
C PRO A 104 -6.90 -8.20 7.69
N ASP A 105 -5.83 -8.25 8.49
CA ASP A 105 -5.83 -7.79 9.88
C ASP A 105 -5.29 -6.36 10.07
N ALA A 106 -4.90 -5.70 8.99
CA ALA A 106 -4.39 -4.34 9.05
C ALA A 106 -5.52 -3.34 9.29
N ARG A 107 -5.37 -2.55 10.36
CA ARG A 107 -6.17 -1.35 10.58
C ARG A 107 -5.36 -0.13 10.12
N LEU A 108 -5.82 0.52 9.06
CA LEU A 108 -5.34 1.84 8.64
C LEU A 108 -5.38 2.83 9.82
N LEU A 109 -4.29 3.57 10.02
CA LEU A 109 -4.18 4.63 11.01
C LEU A 109 -4.06 6.01 10.36
N ALA A 110 -3.21 6.16 9.35
CA ALA A 110 -2.94 7.45 8.71
C ALA A 110 -2.43 7.29 7.27
N TRP A 111 -2.54 8.36 6.51
CA TRP A 111 -1.69 8.61 5.33
C TRP A 111 -0.71 9.74 5.66
N ALA A 112 0.54 9.62 5.23
CA ALA A 112 1.51 10.70 5.29
C ALA A 112 2.26 10.88 3.97
N THR A 113 2.91 12.03 3.81
CA THR A 113 3.84 12.28 2.70
C THR A 113 5.09 12.97 3.23
N CYS A 114 6.25 12.41 2.86
CA CYS A 114 7.58 12.93 3.14
C CYS A 114 8.13 13.58 1.87
N TYR A 115 8.60 14.82 1.94
CA TYR A 115 9.10 15.58 0.79
C TYR A 115 10.06 16.71 1.22
N ASP A 116 10.92 17.14 0.29
CA ASP A 116 11.76 18.32 0.46
C ASP A 116 10.97 19.59 0.10
N ASP A 117 11.07 20.62 0.93
CA ASP A 117 10.42 21.93 0.80
C ASP A 117 11.45 23.06 0.93
N ILE A 118 11.06 24.28 0.54
CA ILE A 118 11.86 25.50 0.76
C ILE A 118 11.11 26.38 1.75
N LEU A 119 11.66 26.52 2.95
CA LEU A 119 11.17 27.42 3.98
C LEU A 119 11.87 28.77 3.88
N THR A 120 11.13 29.85 4.09
CA THR A 120 11.68 31.19 4.19
C THR A 120 11.83 31.55 5.66
N ASN A 121 13.04 31.42 6.22
CA ASN A 121 13.35 31.79 7.59
C ASN A 121 13.91 33.22 7.58
N GLY A 122 13.05 34.21 7.80
CA GLY A 122 13.38 35.62 7.55
C GLY A 122 13.39 35.90 6.05
N ASP A 123 14.49 36.47 5.53
CA ASP A 123 14.68 36.74 4.09
C ASP A 123 15.47 35.63 3.36
N ALA A 124 15.97 34.62 4.07
CA ALA A 124 16.81 33.56 3.51
C ALA A 124 15.99 32.29 3.19
N PRO A 125 16.01 31.78 1.94
CA PRO A 125 15.44 30.48 1.60
C PRO A 125 16.34 29.36 2.14
N GLY A 126 15.80 28.52 3.01
CA GLY A 126 16.43 27.31 3.53
C GLY A 126 15.70 26.06 3.03
N GLN A 127 16.45 24.99 2.74
CA GLN A 127 15.84 23.69 2.48
C GLN A 127 15.38 23.06 3.80
N ALA A 128 14.24 22.37 3.79
CA ALA A 128 13.77 21.58 4.92
C ALA A 128 13.05 20.33 4.42
N ARG A 129 13.22 19.20 5.11
CA ARG A 129 12.37 18.03 4.91
C ARG A 129 11.07 18.23 5.68
N ARG A 130 9.95 17.83 5.09
CA ARG A 130 8.64 17.90 5.71
C ARG A 130 7.93 16.57 5.62
N ILE A 131 7.28 16.17 6.72
CA ILE A 131 6.36 15.04 6.74
C ILE A 131 5.01 15.53 7.24
N ASN A 132 4.03 15.60 6.33
CA ASN A 132 2.64 15.91 6.69
C ASN A 132 1.85 14.60 6.74
N ALA A 133 1.12 14.34 7.83
CA ALA A 133 0.25 13.17 7.98
C ALA A 133 -1.16 13.53 8.42
N VAL A 134 -2.14 12.71 8.04
CA VAL A 134 -3.53 12.80 8.51
C VAL A 134 -3.99 11.43 9.02
N ASP A 135 -4.43 11.37 10.28
CA ASP A 135 -4.93 10.14 10.91
C ASP A 135 -6.44 9.89 10.71
N THR A 136 -6.92 8.69 11.06
CA THR A 136 -8.33 8.28 10.94
C THR A 136 -9.33 9.12 11.74
N ASP A 137 -8.88 9.99 12.66
CA ASP A 137 -9.74 10.95 13.36
C ASP A 137 -9.72 12.34 12.72
N GLY A 138 -8.86 12.57 11.72
CA GLY A 138 -8.68 13.85 11.05
C GLY A 138 -7.59 14.74 11.65
N ARG A 139 -6.79 14.25 12.62
CA ARG A 139 -5.68 15.03 13.16
C ARG A 139 -4.61 15.25 12.10
N LEU A 140 -4.02 16.44 12.11
CA LEU A 140 -2.88 16.79 11.27
C LEU A 140 -1.58 16.63 12.09
N TYR A 141 -0.59 15.98 11.50
CA TYR A 141 0.77 15.91 12.03
C TYR A 141 1.69 16.61 11.01
N GLN A 142 2.58 17.47 11.49
CA GLN A 142 3.54 18.20 10.66
C GLN A 142 4.92 18.09 11.27
N LEU A 143 5.76 17.22 10.73
CA LEU A 143 7.19 17.21 11.00
C LEU A 143 7.87 18.20 10.03
N THR A 144 8.76 19.02 10.55
CA THR A 144 9.62 19.93 9.77
C THR A 144 11.05 19.83 10.29
N HIS A 145 11.98 19.48 9.40
CA HIS A 145 13.40 19.32 9.69
C HIS A 145 14.21 20.25 8.78
N PRO A 146 14.64 21.43 9.26
CA PRO A 146 15.51 22.33 8.49
C PRO A 146 16.85 21.67 8.19
N ARG A 147 17.39 21.86 6.98
CA ARG A 147 18.64 21.23 6.56
C ARG A 147 19.83 21.76 7.38
N GLY A 148 20.50 20.86 8.10
CA GLY A 148 21.64 21.21 8.96
C GLY A 148 21.24 21.67 10.37
N ASP A 149 19.97 21.52 10.74
CA ASP A 149 19.56 21.40 12.15
C ASP A 149 19.74 19.92 12.58
N ASP A 150 19.83 19.68 13.89
CA ASP A 150 19.90 18.33 14.48
C ASP A 150 18.55 17.89 15.06
N GLN A 151 17.54 18.77 15.11
CA GLN A 151 16.27 18.53 15.80
C GLN A 151 15.03 18.80 14.91
N PRO A 152 14.32 17.76 14.44
CA PRO A 152 13.06 17.94 13.73
C PRO A 152 11.95 18.41 14.69
N LEU A 153 11.18 19.41 14.26
CA LEU A 153 10.00 19.90 14.98
C LEU A 153 8.75 19.15 14.50
N LEU A 154 8.09 18.42 15.41
CA LEU A 154 6.80 17.77 15.16
C LEU A 154 5.66 18.55 15.85
N LEU A 155 4.77 19.12 15.05
CA LEU A 155 3.47 19.66 15.49
C LEU A 155 2.37 18.59 15.31
N ILE A 156 1.44 18.52 16.25
CA ILE A 156 0.22 17.71 16.15
C ILE A 156 -0.96 18.64 16.43
N ASP A 157 -1.92 18.69 15.51
CA ASP A 157 -3.13 19.50 15.61
C ASP A 157 -4.38 18.59 15.60
N ASP A 158 -5.10 18.62 16.72
CA ASP A 158 -6.36 17.91 16.95
C ASP A 158 -7.56 18.54 16.21
N SER A 159 -7.45 19.79 15.76
CA SER A 159 -8.54 20.57 15.15
C SER A 159 -8.01 21.57 14.12
N PRO A 160 -7.37 21.08 13.04
CA PRO A 160 -6.69 21.92 12.06
C PRO A 160 -7.62 22.94 11.40
N ASP A 161 -7.29 24.23 11.54
CA ASP A 161 -7.97 25.34 10.87
C ASP A 161 -7.78 25.23 9.35
N PRO A 162 -8.85 25.08 8.54
CA PRO A 162 -8.77 25.05 7.08
C PRO A 162 -8.05 26.24 6.44
N GLY A 163 -7.93 27.38 7.13
CA GLY A 163 -7.16 28.54 6.69
C GLY A 163 -5.64 28.45 6.93
N ASN A 164 -5.17 27.51 7.75
CA ASN A 164 -3.78 27.40 8.21
C ASN A 164 -3.15 25.99 8.02
N VAL A 165 -3.83 25.09 7.30
CA VAL A 165 -3.30 23.75 6.97
C VAL A 165 -2.27 23.78 5.83
N PRO A 166 -1.31 22.84 5.79
CA PRO A 166 -0.43 22.68 4.64
C PRO A 166 -1.24 22.26 3.41
N ALA A 167 -0.81 22.68 2.21
CA ALA A 167 -1.52 22.40 0.97
C ALA A 167 -1.72 20.89 0.67
N THR A 168 -0.90 20.00 1.26
CA THR A 168 -1.06 18.54 1.14
C THR A 168 -2.22 17.98 1.99
N TYR A 169 -2.69 18.68 3.02
CA TYR A 169 -3.70 18.18 3.97
C TYR A 169 -5.01 17.74 3.29
N PRO A 170 -5.65 18.55 2.41
CA PRO A 170 -6.88 18.12 1.74
C PRO A 170 -6.68 16.88 0.86
N GLY A 171 -5.49 16.72 0.26
CA GLY A 171 -5.10 15.56 -0.53
C GLY A 171 -4.94 14.29 0.32
N LEU A 172 -4.25 14.39 1.46
CA LEU A 172 -4.09 13.29 2.43
C LEU A 172 -5.44 12.85 3.02
N THR A 173 -6.28 13.80 3.39
CA THR A 173 -7.66 13.54 3.86
C THR A 173 -8.50 12.83 2.79
N ALA A 174 -8.34 13.21 1.52
CA ALA A 174 -9.01 12.55 0.41
C ALA A 174 -8.50 11.11 0.19
N LEU A 175 -7.18 10.86 0.32
CA LEU A 175 -6.58 9.52 0.24
C LEU A 175 -7.12 8.61 1.35
N LEU A 176 -7.10 9.09 2.60
CA LEU A 176 -7.64 8.40 3.77
C LEU A 176 -9.12 8.03 3.60
N THR A 177 -9.93 8.95 3.08
CA THR A 177 -11.35 8.72 2.74
C THR A 177 -11.50 7.65 1.65
N ALA A 178 -10.67 7.69 0.60
CA ALA A 178 -10.72 6.72 -0.49
C ALA A 178 -10.33 5.30 -0.06
N THR A 179 -9.29 5.16 0.76
CA THR A 179 -8.83 3.86 1.28
C THR A 179 -9.83 3.25 2.26
N THR A 180 -10.38 4.03 3.19
CA THR A 180 -11.38 3.54 4.16
C THR A 180 -12.66 3.04 3.48
N GLN A 181 -13.13 3.74 2.44
CA GLN A 181 -14.30 3.32 1.66
C GLN A 181 -14.10 1.95 0.97
N LYS A 182 -12.90 1.65 0.43
CA LYS A 182 -12.59 0.33 -0.15
C LYS A 182 -12.61 -0.80 0.89
N ALA A 183 -12.04 -0.56 2.07
CA ALA A 183 -12.04 -1.56 3.15
C ALA A 183 -13.47 -1.88 3.62
N SER A 184 -14.35 -0.89 3.62
CA SER A 184 -15.78 -1.06 3.95
C SER A 184 -16.56 -1.80 2.87
N SER A 185 -16.37 -1.49 1.58
CA SER A 185 -17.13 -2.16 0.50
C SER A 185 -16.79 -3.65 0.37
N ARG A 186 -15.55 -4.04 0.66
CA ARG A 186 -15.14 -5.46 0.75
C ARG A 186 -15.87 -6.25 1.82
N ARG A 187 -16.21 -5.62 2.95
CA ARG A 187 -17.00 -6.28 4.03
C ARG A 187 -18.50 -6.41 3.69
N GLY A 188 -18.99 -5.72 2.67
CA GLY A 188 -20.40 -5.74 2.27
C GLY A 188 -20.79 -6.82 1.26
N HIS A 189 -19.83 -7.47 0.57
CA HIS A 189 -20.11 -8.49 -0.45
C HIS A 189 -20.07 -9.94 0.10
N GLY A 190 -20.77 -10.16 1.22
CA GLY A 190 -21.03 -11.49 1.79
C GLY A 190 -22.51 -11.84 1.75
N MET A 191 -22.89 -12.81 0.90
CA MET A 191 -24.23 -13.36 0.58
C MET A 191 -24.97 -12.72 -0.61
N THR A 192 -25.01 -13.39 -1.77
CA THR A 192 -26.05 -14.38 -2.12
C THR A 192 -25.82 -14.98 -3.52
N GLY A 193 -25.86 -16.31 -3.66
CA GLY A 193 -26.28 -17.00 -4.88
C GLY A 193 -25.20 -17.33 -5.95
N PRO A 194 -25.23 -18.53 -6.57
CA PRO A 194 -24.23 -18.95 -7.56
C PRO A 194 -24.71 -18.91 -9.02
N ARG A 195 -23.83 -18.50 -9.96
CA ARG A 195 -23.51 -19.15 -11.26
C ARG A 195 -22.81 -18.19 -12.25
N GLY A 196 -21.89 -18.74 -13.05
CA GLY A 196 -21.46 -18.15 -14.33
C GLY A 196 -20.01 -17.67 -14.38
N ARG A 197 -19.08 -18.55 -14.79
CA ARG A 197 -17.69 -18.21 -15.13
C ARG A 197 -17.61 -17.78 -16.60
N PRO A 198 -16.87 -16.71 -16.92
CA PRO A 198 -16.08 -16.73 -18.17
C PRO A 198 -14.67 -16.14 -17.99
N GLY A 199 -13.68 -16.75 -18.66
CA GLY A 199 -12.39 -16.14 -19.00
C GLY A 199 -11.48 -15.68 -17.85
N GLY A 200 -10.59 -16.57 -17.37
CA GLY A 200 -9.49 -16.14 -16.50
C GLY A 200 -8.48 -15.29 -17.28
N THR A 201 -8.32 -14.03 -16.87
CA THR A 201 -7.22 -13.15 -17.28
C THR A 201 -6.01 -13.37 -16.36
N ASP A 202 -4.81 -12.95 -16.79
CA ASP A 202 -3.55 -13.12 -16.05
C ASP A 202 -3.47 -12.30 -14.73
N GLU A 203 -4.58 -11.69 -14.29
CA GLU A 203 -4.69 -10.81 -13.12
C GLU A 203 -5.46 -11.42 -11.92
N GLU A 204 -6.05 -12.61 -12.07
CA GLU A 204 -6.83 -13.27 -11.00
C GLU A 204 -5.99 -14.34 -10.27
N PRO A 205 -5.93 -14.33 -8.92
CA PRO A 205 -5.12 -15.29 -8.17
C PRO A 205 -5.63 -16.73 -8.30
N ILE A 206 -4.73 -17.61 -8.71
CA ILE A 206 -4.91 -19.06 -8.83
C ILE A 206 -5.09 -19.69 -7.45
N PHE A 207 -4.45 -19.16 -6.41
CA PHE A 207 -4.57 -19.65 -5.03
C PHE A 207 -5.33 -18.66 -4.15
N ILE A 208 -6.38 -19.15 -3.49
CA ILE A 208 -7.16 -18.38 -2.52
C ILE A 208 -7.21 -19.09 -1.18
N THR A 209 -7.27 -18.32 -0.10
CA THR A 209 -7.51 -18.86 1.23
C THR A 209 -8.91 -19.49 1.31
N TRP A 210 -9.01 -20.62 2.00
CA TRP A 210 -10.20 -21.44 2.10
C TRP A 210 -10.35 -22.01 3.51
N GLY A 211 -11.59 -22.35 3.89
CA GLY A 211 -11.93 -22.79 5.24
C GLY A 211 -12.20 -21.62 6.21
N PRO A 212 -12.78 -21.90 7.40
CA PRO A 212 -13.17 -20.89 8.37
C PRO A 212 -11.97 -20.16 9.00
N ASP A 213 -10.83 -20.84 9.12
CA ASP A 213 -9.61 -20.32 9.75
C ASP A 213 -8.67 -19.65 8.73
N GLY A 214 -8.99 -19.68 7.43
CA GLY A 214 -8.21 -19.09 6.34
C GLY A 214 -6.85 -19.72 6.07
N THR A 215 -6.50 -20.81 6.77
CA THR A 215 -5.19 -21.48 6.71
C THR A 215 -4.99 -22.35 5.48
N SER A 216 -6.06 -22.88 4.88
CA SER A 216 -5.97 -23.76 3.71
C SER A 216 -5.89 -22.95 2.43
N LEU A 217 -5.11 -23.42 1.45
CA LEU A 217 -5.02 -22.83 0.11
C LEU A 217 -5.80 -23.68 -0.89
N ARG A 218 -6.75 -23.04 -1.56
CA ARG A 218 -7.55 -23.65 -2.63
C ARG A 218 -7.09 -23.14 -4.00
N CYS A 219 -6.75 -24.07 -4.88
CA CYS A 219 -6.50 -23.77 -6.29
C CYS A 219 -7.82 -23.52 -7.03
N GLN A 220 -8.01 -22.32 -7.57
CA GLN A 220 -9.17 -21.95 -8.39
C GLN A 220 -9.27 -22.70 -9.72
N VAL A 221 -8.14 -23.19 -10.26
CA VAL A 221 -8.10 -23.85 -11.57
C VAL A 221 -8.69 -25.26 -11.51
N CYS A 222 -8.32 -26.05 -10.49
CA CYS A 222 -8.75 -27.46 -10.35
C CYS A 222 -9.62 -27.75 -9.11
N GLY A 223 -9.76 -26.79 -8.21
CA GLY A 223 -10.53 -26.93 -6.97
C GLY A 223 -9.83 -27.64 -5.81
N ALA A 224 -8.58 -28.11 -6.01
CA ALA A 224 -7.79 -28.76 -4.97
C ALA A 224 -7.57 -27.85 -3.74
N VAL A 225 -7.51 -28.46 -2.55
CA VAL A 225 -7.29 -27.77 -1.27
C VAL A 225 -6.06 -28.39 -0.62
N ASP A 226 -5.09 -27.57 -0.23
CA ASP A 226 -3.80 -27.93 0.39
C ASP A 226 -2.91 -28.89 -0.43
N GLU A 227 -3.29 -29.19 -1.69
CA GLU A 227 -2.44 -29.84 -2.69
C GLU A 227 -1.52 -28.79 -3.38
N VAL A 228 -0.71 -28.08 -2.59
CA VAL A 228 0.23 -27.05 -3.07
C VAL A 228 1.67 -27.27 -2.58
N VAL A 229 2.64 -26.87 -3.39
CA VAL A 229 4.05 -26.72 -3.02
C VAL A 229 4.35 -25.22 -3.01
N GLN A 230 4.92 -24.72 -1.92
CA GLN A 230 5.42 -23.36 -1.80
C GLN A 230 6.93 -23.40 -1.53
N ASP A 231 7.68 -22.49 -2.15
CA ASP A 231 9.13 -22.38 -1.99
C ASP A 231 9.58 -20.90 -2.08
N GLU A 232 10.74 -20.59 -1.50
CA GLU A 232 11.38 -19.27 -1.52
C GLU A 232 12.81 -19.42 -2.06
N MET A 233 13.13 -18.66 -3.11
CA MET A 233 14.36 -18.84 -3.88
C MET A 233 15.10 -17.49 -4.01
N PRO A 234 16.43 -17.42 -3.88
CA PRO A 234 17.17 -16.18 -4.13
C PRO A 234 16.89 -15.67 -5.54
N SER A 235 16.52 -14.38 -5.68
CA SER A 235 15.99 -13.88 -6.94
C SER A 235 17.00 -13.95 -8.08
N MET A 236 16.60 -14.57 -9.18
CA MET A 236 17.43 -14.65 -10.40
C MET A 236 17.68 -13.27 -11.03
N ALA A 237 16.96 -12.24 -10.59
CA ALA A 237 17.14 -10.85 -11.01
C ALA A 237 18.20 -10.10 -10.17
N GLY A 238 18.81 -10.74 -9.18
CA GLY A 238 19.96 -10.22 -8.42
C GLY A 238 19.62 -9.35 -7.20
N TYR A 239 18.35 -9.26 -6.81
CA TYR A 239 17.91 -8.51 -5.63
C TYR A 239 16.67 -9.14 -4.99
N GLY A 240 16.73 -9.43 -3.69
CA GLY A 240 15.64 -10.05 -2.91
C GLY A 240 15.41 -11.53 -3.21
N ASP A 241 14.26 -12.04 -2.76
CA ASP A 241 13.85 -13.44 -2.90
C ASP A 241 12.58 -13.54 -3.77
N ASP A 242 12.55 -14.53 -4.65
CA ASP A 242 11.40 -14.93 -5.45
C ASP A 242 10.54 -15.92 -4.65
N THR A 243 9.23 -15.67 -4.58
CA THR A 243 8.28 -16.60 -3.95
C THR A 243 7.53 -17.39 -5.02
N TYR A 244 7.38 -18.70 -4.82
CA TYR A 244 6.77 -19.63 -5.78
C TYR A 244 5.69 -20.48 -5.11
N ILE A 245 4.52 -20.58 -5.73
CA ILE A 245 3.43 -21.48 -5.31
C ILE A 245 2.96 -22.30 -6.52
N ARG A 246 2.85 -23.62 -6.37
CA ARG A 246 2.41 -24.54 -7.42
C ARG A 246 1.33 -25.48 -6.90
N CYS A 247 0.29 -25.70 -7.69
CA CYS A 247 -0.68 -26.76 -7.43
C CYS A 247 -0.08 -28.11 -7.85
N SER A 248 0.05 -29.06 -6.91
CA SER A 248 0.52 -30.42 -7.17
C SER A 248 -0.40 -31.19 -8.12
N ARG A 249 -1.69 -30.85 -8.15
CA ARG A 249 -2.72 -31.56 -8.93
C ARG A 249 -2.82 -31.14 -10.39
N CYS A 250 -2.81 -29.83 -10.66
CA CYS A 250 -2.97 -29.30 -12.03
C CYS A 250 -1.70 -28.67 -12.59
N GLY A 251 -0.68 -28.42 -11.77
CA GLY A 251 0.56 -27.77 -12.20
C GLY A 251 0.46 -26.26 -12.43
N SER A 252 -0.68 -25.61 -12.13
CA SER A 252 -0.81 -24.15 -12.15
C SER A 252 0.17 -23.51 -11.16
N VAL A 253 0.73 -22.37 -11.52
CA VAL A 253 1.82 -21.69 -10.79
C VAL A 253 1.47 -20.22 -10.53
N GLU A 254 1.86 -19.73 -9.36
CA GLU A 254 2.08 -18.31 -9.10
C GLU A 254 3.57 -18.09 -8.77
N THR A 255 4.12 -16.99 -9.26
CA THR A 255 5.47 -16.53 -8.91
C THR A 255 5.40 -15.05 -8.60
N SER A 256 6.05 -14.59 -7.53
CA SER A 256 6.25 -13.17 -7.26
C SER A 256 7.71 -12.88 -7.06
N ASP A 257 8.28 -12.10 -7.98
CA ASP A 257 9.67 -11.62 -7.94
C ASP A 257 9.73 -10.10 -7.64
N PRO A 258 10.81 -9.57 -7.03
CA PRO A 258 10.86 -8.16 -6.62
C PRO A 258 10.89 -7.12 -7.76
N ILE A 259 11.23 -7.52 -8.99
CA ILE A 259 11.50 -6.58 -10.11
C ILE A 259 10.34 -6.50 -11.10
N PHE A 260 9.72 -7.64 -11.42
CA PHE A 260 8.61 -7.77 -12.35
C PHE A 260 7.28 -8.11 -11.65
N GLY A 261 7.30 -8.39 -10.34
CA GLY A 261 6.11 -8.57 -9.52
C GLY A 261 5.49 -9.96 -9.60
N TRP A 262 4.20 -10.03 -9.26
CA TRP A 262 3.43 -11.28 -9.26
C TRP A 262 2.93 -11.64 -10.65
N ARG A 263 2.97 -12.93 -10.98
CA ARG A 263 2.47 -13.52 -12.21
C ARG A 263 1.76 -14.84 -11.92
N ALA A 264 0.50 -14.95 -12.35
CA ALA A 264 -0.18 -16.23 -12.47
C ALA A 264 0.17 -16.91 -13.81
N LYS A 265 0.35 -18.23 -13.77
CA LYS A 265 0.37 -19.09 -14.95
C LYS A 265 -0.59 -20.26 -14.72
N PRO A 266 -1.87 -20.13 -15.12
CA PRO A 266 -2.83 -21.22 -14.99
C PRO A 266 -2.46 -22.35 -15.96
N ALA A 267 -2.52 -23.59 -15.47
CA ALA A 267 -2.36 -24.76 -16.31
C ALA A 267 -3.69 -25.12 -17.00
N PRO A 268 -3.68 -25.64 -18.25
CA PRO A 268 -4.89 -26.15 -18.89
C PRO A 268 -5.49 -27.30 -18.07
N TRP A 269 -6.72 -27.12 -17.60
CA TRP A 269 -7.40 -28.07 -16.71
C TRP A 269 -8.90 -28.21 -17.05
N PRO A 270 -9.48 -29.43 -17.03
CA PRO A 270 -8.80 -30.73 -16.87
C PRO A 270 -7.76 -30.96 -17.98
N ALA A 271 -6.76 -31.79 -17.70
CA ALA A 271 -5.74 -32.12 -18.70
C ALA A 271 -6.42 -32.62 -19.99
N PRO A 272 -5.97 -32.18 -21.19
CA PRO A 272 -6.50 -32.71 -22.44
C PRO A 272 -6.41 -34.23 -22.42
N GLN A 273 -7.51 -34.92 -22.74
CA GLN A 273 -7.45 -36.35 -22.99
C GLN A 273 -6.49 -36.54 -24.16
N GLN A 274 -5.40 -37.30 -23.95
CA GLN A 274 -4.59 -37.75 -25.07
C GLN A 274 -5.53 -38.53 -26.01
N PRO A 275 -5.51 -38.28 -27.32
CA PRO A 275 -6.16 -39.17 -28.26
C PRO A 275 -5.58 -40.57 -28.04
N ASP A 276 -6.44 -41.59 -27.90
CA ASP A 276 -5.99 -42.98 -27.94
C ASP A 276 -5.22 -43.18 -29.25
N GLU A 277 -3.92 -43.51 -29.12
CA GLU A 277 -3.03 -43.72 -30.25
C GLU A 277 -3.37 -45.09 -30.88
N PRO A 278 -3.69 -45.16 -32.18
CA PRO A 278 -4.21 -46.37 -32.83
C PRO A 278 -3.12 -47.41 -33.19
#